data_AF-A0A846DKY5-F1
#
_entry.id   AF-A0A846DKY5-F1
#
_cell.length_a   1.000
_cell.length_b   1.000
_cell.length_c   1.000
_cell.angle_alpha   90.00
_cell.angle_beta   90.00
_cell.angle_gamma   90.00
#
_symmetry.space_group_name_H-M   'P 1'
#
loop_
_entity.id
_entity.type
_entity.pdbx_description
1 polymer ?
#
loop_
_entity_poly.entity_id
_entity_poly.type
_entity_poly.pdbx_seq_one_letter_code
_entity_poly.pdbx_strand_id
1 'polypeptide(L)'
;MRQSVVLNLGRGDLNNGFPLIIAQLQSEGNPQSRQFTARLPPAPELIDCYRRWQLLYDLVYQARSLNIRRHKTTPTDEDICIDEADVTHVSDADFAQISQELQNRIDTWLDSGEFSPIYRQLQRLLDPNQEIRFIIQTEDNQLRKLPWYIWRFFRDYRFAEVSLSPLNFEPTTTTKNSAEQVRILAILGDSTGIDIEADRRLLVDLPDAETVFLVEPQRREVSEQLWDKLGWELLFFAGHSSTQASGETGHIYINPTDSLTISQLRNALSEAIERGLRLAIFNSCDGLGLARQLADLHIPQVIVMREPVPDQVAQQFLKYFLREFASNRSFDLAVRKARERLQGIEGEFP
;
A
#
# COMPACT_ATOMS: atom_id res chain seq x y z
N MET A 1 19.83 11.75 11.20
CA MET A 1 20.38 11.03 10.04
C MET A 1 19.49 9.84 9.80
N ARG A 2 18.98 9.69 8.57
CA ARG A 2 18.10 8.60 8.20
C ARG A 2 18.91 7.37 7.79
N GLN A 3 18.46 6.18 8.19
CA GLN A 3 19.05 4.91 7.78
C GLN A 3 18.18 4.25 6.70
N SER A 4 18.79 3.52 5.78
CA SER A 4 18.09 2.78 4.73
C SER A 4 18.61 1.35 4.66
N VAL A 5 17.69 0.39 4.65
CA VAL A 5 17.96 -1.03 4.48
C VAL A 5 17.26 -1.49 3.22
N VAL A 6 18.00 -2.11 2.30
CA VAL A 6 17.44 -2.81 1.14
C VAL A 6 17.66 -4.30 1.34
N LEU A 7 16.57 -5.05 1.50
CA LEU A 7 16.57 -6.50 1.61
C LEU A 7 16.14 -7.11 0.28
N ASN A 8 17.10 -7.60 -0.49
CA ASN A 8 16.86 -8.24 -1.78
C ASN A 8 16.71 -9.74 -1.60
N LEU A 9 15.50 -10.25 -1.87
CA LEU A 9 15.14 -11.66 -1.76
C LEU A 9 15.48 -12.46 -3.04
N GLY A 10 15.88 -11.80 -4.12
CA GLY A 10 16.24 -12.46 -5.38
C GLY A 10 15.06 -13.17 -6.03
N ARG A 11 15.33 -14.33 -6.64
CA ARG A 11 14.34 -15.15 -7.39
C ARG A 11 13.85 -16.38 -6.59
N GLY A 12 13.94 -16.34 -5.27
CA GLY A 12 13.38 -17.41 -4.43
C GLY A 12 11.87 -17.29 -4.27
N ASP A 13 11.25 -18.33 -3.71
CA ASP A 13 9.83 -18.37 -3.38
C ASP A 13 9.59 -19.12 -2.06
N LEU A 14 8.37 -19.06 -1.54
CA LEU A 14 8.03 -19.69 -0.25
C LEU A 14 8.05 -21.23 -0.30
N ASN A 15 8.00 -21.88 -1.46
CA ASN A 15 8.04 -23.34 -1.57
C ASN A 15 9.48 -23.89 -1.65
N ASN A 16 10.38 -23.15 -2.31
CA ASN A 16 11.75 -23.57 -2.58
C ASN A 16 12.78 -22.86 -1.68
N GLY A 17 12.35 -21.82 -0.97
CA GLY A 17 13.23 -20.98 -0.16
C GLY A 17 14.04 -19.98 -1.00
N PHE A 18 14.97 -19.32 -0.31
CA PHE A 18 15.75 -18.21 -0.85
C PHE A 18 17.24 -18.52 -0.65
N PRO A 19 17.91 -19.09 -1.67
CA PRO A 19 19.29 -19.58 -1.54
C PRO A 19 20.33 -18.46 -1.40
N LEU A 20 19.95 -17.23 -1.75
CA LEU A 20 20.77 -16.03 -1.57
C LEU A 20 19.88 -14.81 -1.36
N ILE A 21 20.02 -14.20 -0.19
CA ILE A 21 19.44 -12.92 0.17
C ILE A 21 20.57 -11.94 0.37
N ILE A 22 20.39 -10.70 -0.09
CA ILE A 22 21.36 -9.62 0.06
C ILE A 22 20.71 -8.48 0.84
N ALA A 23 21.24 -8.15 2.00
CA ALA A 23 20.89 -6.93 2.72
C ALA A 23 21.95 -5.87 2.49
N GLN A 24 21.53 -4.70 2.01
CA GLN A 24 22.37 -3.52 1.88
C GLN A 24 21.92 -2.46 2.89
N LEU A 25 22.86 -2.00 3.70
CA LEU A 25 22.65 -0.94 4.68
C LEU A 25 23.35 0.33 4.21
N GLN A 26 22.62 1.44 4.22
CA GLN A 26 23.11 2.77 3.92
C GLN A 26 22.68 3.73 5.03
N SER A 27 23.49 4.75 5.30
CA SER A 27 23.15 5.81 6.24
C SER A 27 23.41 7.15 5.60
N GLU A 28 22.50 8.08 5.81
CA GLU A 28 22.60 9.44 5.29
C GLU A 28 23.93 10.09 5.72
N GLY A 29 24.68 10.62 4.76
CA GLY A 29 26.00 11.22 4.99
C GLY A 29 27.18 10.24 5.00
N ASN A 30 26.96 8.93 4.84
CA ASN A 30 28.03 7.95 4.68
C ASN A 30 27.97 7.28 3.29
N PRO A 31 28.97 7.49 2.42
CA PRO A 31 28.99 6.89 1.08
C PRO A 31 29.28 5.37 1.10
N GLN A 32 29.72 4.81 2.23
CA GLN A 32 30.01 3.39 2.34
C GLN A 32 28.74 2.59 2.63
N SER A 33 28.19 1.97 1.59
CA SER A 33 27.18 0.93 1.75
C SER A 33 27.81 -0.33 2.33
N ARG A 34 27.12 -0.97 3.28
CA ARG A 34 27.51 -2.27 3.84
C ARG A 34 26.60 -3.33 3.28
N GLN A 35 27.16 -4.47 2.91
CA GLN A 35 26.41 -5.59 2.35
C GLN A 35 26.58 -6.85 3.19
N PHE A 36 25.48 -7.55 3.41
CA PHE A 36 25.43 -8.83 4.12
C PHE A 36 24.64 -9.84 3.29
N THR A 37 24.97 -11.11 3.43
CA THR A 37 24.28 -12.19 2.75
C THR A 37 23.74 -13.21 3.75
N ALA A 38 22.61 -13.81 3.41
CA ALA A 38 21.99 -14.89 4.17
C ALA A 38 21.13 -15.76 3.25
N ARG A 39 20.40 -16.69 3.84
CA ARG A 39 19.38 -17.51 3.17
C ARG A 39 18.10 -17.46 3.96
N LEU A 40 16.99 -17.83 3.33
CA LEU A 40 15.75 -18.17 4.04
C LEU A 40 15.32 -19.57 3.61
N PRO A 41 14.90 -20.42 4.55
CA PRO A 41 14.39 -21.74 4.23
C PRO A 41 13.04 -21.63 3.51
N PRO A 42 12.59 -22.72 2.84
CA PRO A 42 11.19 -22.87 2.44
C PRO A 42 10.22 -22.65 3.61
N ALA A 43 9.11 -21.99 3.34
CA ALA A 43 8.00 -21.81 4.27
C ALA A 43 6.64 -21.99 3.56
N PRO A 44 6.36 -23.17 2.97
CA PRO A 44 5.10 -23.42 2.27
C PRO A 44 3.88 -23.27 3.20
N GLU A 45 4.04 -23.57 4.49
CA GLU A 45 2.98 -23.39 5.49
C GLU A 45 2.53 -21.92 5.64
N LEU A 46 3.41 -20.96 5.32
CA LEU A 46 3.06 -19.54 5.31
C LEU A 46 2.09 -19.21 4.18
N ILE A 47 2.22 -19.89 3.03
CA ILE A 47 1.29 -19.76 1.90
C ILE A 47 -0.10 -20.22 2.33
N ASP A 48 -0.18 -21.41 2.94
CA ASP A 48 -1.45 -21.98 3.40
C ASP A 48 -2.08 -21.15 4.53
N CYS A 49 -1.26 -20.61 5.43
CA CYS A 49 -1.72 -19.71 6.48
C CYS A 49 -2.26 -18.40 5.90
N TYR A 50 -1.55 -17.79 4.95
CA TYR A 50 -2.00 -16.56 4.30
C TYR A 50 -3.31 -16.78 3.53
N ARG A 51 -3.43 -17.91 2.82
CA ARG A 51 -4.66 -18.25 2.10
C ARG A 51 -5.85 -18.40 3.04
N ARG A 52 -5.66 -19.08 4.19
CA ARG A 52 -6.71 -19.20 5.21
C ARG A 52 -7.07 -17.84 5.82
N TRP A 53 -6.07 -17.02 6.11
CA TRP A 53 -6.27 -15.65 6.58
C TRP A 53 -7.09 -14.83 5.59
N GLN A 54 -6.75 -14.90 4.29
CA GLN A 54 -7.45 -14.16 3.24
C GLN A 54 -8.91 -14.61 3.08
N LEU A 55 -9.18 -15.92 3.17
CA LEU A 55 -10.56 -16.43 3.13
C LEU A 55 -11.40 -15.90 4.30
N LEU A 56 -10.85 -15.88 5.51
CA LEU A 56 -11.56 -15.34 6.68
C LEU A 56 -11.71 -13.82 6.58
N TYR A 57 -10.69 -13.12 6.09
CA TYR A 57 -10.74 -11.68 5.80
C TYR A 57 -11.88 -11.35 4.84
N ASP A 58 -11.98 -12.06 3.71
CA ASP A 58 -13.02 -11.82 2.70
C ASP A 58 -14.42 -12.05 3.26
N LEU A 59 -14.62 -13.07 4.10
CA LEU A 59 -15.90 -13.34 4.76
C LEU A 59 -16.28 -12.21 5.72
N VAL A 60 -15.34 -11.76 6.56
CA VAL A 60 -15.57 -10.65 7.50
C VAL A 60 -15.86 -9.36 6.73
N TYR A 61 -15.06 -9.06 5.70
CA TYR A 61 -15.26 -7.90 4.83
C TYR A 61 -16.63 -7.91 4.16
N GLN A 62 -17.07 -9.06 3.61
CA GLN A 62 -18.39 -9.19 2.98
C GLN A 62 -19.52 -9.02 3.99
N ALA A 63 -19.45 -9.69 5.15
CA ALA A 63 -20.46 -9.59 6.19
C ALA A 63 -20.64 -8.13 6.67
N ARG A 64 -19.54 -7.43 6.93
CA ARG A 64 -19.58 -6.03 7.38
C ARG A 64 -19.99 -5.07 6.25
N SER A 65 -19.57 -5.31 5.02
CA SER A 65 -19.99 -4.53 3.85
C SER A 65 -21.49 -4.64 3.59
N LEU A 66 -22.10 -5.82 3.77
CA LEU A 66 -23.54 -6.03 3.67
C LEU A 66 -24.30 -5.30 4.78
N ASN A 67 -23.80 -5.34 6.01
CA ASN A 67 -24.40 -4.63 7.13
C ASN A 67 -24.37 -3.11 6.95
N ILE A 68 -23.28 -2.56 6.39
CA ILE A 68 -23.19 -1.13 6.04
C ILE A 68 -24.21 -0.74 4.97
N ARG A 69 -24.46 -1.60 3.96
CA ARG A 69 -25.48 -1.34 2.93
C ARG A 69 -26.89 -1.34 3.52
N ARG A 70 -27.20 -2.26 4.45
CA ARG A 70 -28.51 -2.32 5.13
C ARG A 70 -28.79 -1.10 5.99
N HIS A 71 -27.79 -0.56 6.68
CA HIS A 71 -27.96 0.66 7.49
C HIS A 71 -28.11 1.95 6.68
N LYS A 72 -27.73 1.96 5.39
CA LYS A 72 -27.90 3.13 4.49
C LYS A 72 -29.26 3.19 3.79
N THR A 73 -30.01 2.07 3.73
CA THR A 73 -31.37 2.04 3.17
C THR A 73 -32.40 2.33 4.25
N THR A 74 -33.25 3.35 4.05
CA THR A 74 -34.42 3.61 4.90
C THR A 74 -35.30 2.37 4.97
N PRO A 75 -35.75 1.94 6.17
CA PRO A 75 -36.50 0.70 6.32
C PRO A 75 -37.86 0.85 5.62
N THR A 76 -38.07 0.05 4.57
CA THR A 76 -39.41 -0.24 4.06
C THR A 76 -39.91 -1.49 4.77
N ASP A 77 -41.18 -1.52 5.17
CA ASP A 77 -41.85 -2.49 6.06
C ASP A 77 -41.84 -3.99 5.61
N GLU A 78 -40.98 -4.38 4.67
CA GLU A 78 -40.83 -5.76 4.17
C GLU A 78 -39.39 -6.32 4.32
N ASP A 79 -38.59 -5.78 5.25
CA ASP A 79 -37.28 -6.36 5.54
C ASP A 79 -37.43 -7.67 6.33
N ILE A 80 -37.27 -8.79 5.62
CA ILE A 80 -37.08 -10.12 6.19
C ILE A 80 -35.92 -10.06 7.19
N CYS A 81 -36.24 -10.14 8.49
CA CYS A 81 -35.26 -10.30 9.55
C CYS A 81 -34.61 -11.68 9.42
N ILE A 82 -33.50 -11.76 8.68
CA ILE A 82 -32.61 -12.91 8.77
C ILE A 82 -31.86 -12.74 10.09
N ASP A 83 -32.15 -13.61 11.06
CA ASP A 83 -31.43 -13.69 12.33
C ASP A 83 -29.91 -13.69 12.07
N GLU A 84 -29.15 -12.99 12.92
CA GLU A 84 -27.67 -12.91 12.89
C GLU A 84 -26.98 -14.29 12.90
N ALA A 85 -27.73 -15.37 13.10
CA ALA A 85 -27.27 -16.75 13.17
C ALA A 85 -26.90 -17.38 11.82
N ASP A 86 -27.34 -16.82 10.68
CA ASP A 86 -27.12 -17.44 9.35
C ASP A 86 -25.96 -16.82 8.53
N VAL A 87 -25.24 -15.85 9.10
CA VAL A 87 -24.02 -15.30 8.50
C VAL A 87 -22.84 -16.13 9.00
N THR A 88 -22.43 -17.13 8.20
CA THR A 88 -21.17 -17.92 8.28
C THR A 88 -20.40 -17.83 9.60
N HIS A 89 -20.36 -18.93 10.37
CA HIS A 89 -19.64 -19.19 11.64
C HIS A 89 -18.13 -18.79 11.71
N VAL A 90 -17.75 -17.58 11.32
CA VAL A 90 -16.42 -17.01 11.57
C VAL A 90 -16.61 -15.98 12.65
N SER A 91 -16.18 -16.32 13.86
CA SER A 91 -16.16 -15.35 14.95
C SER A 91 -14.98 -14.37 14.75
N ASP A 92 -15.11 -13.15 15.27
CA ASP A 92 -13.98 -12.21 15.35
C ASP A 92 -12.78 -12.85 16.09
N ALA A 93 -13.03 -13.82 16.98
CA ALA A 93 -12.01 -14.59 17.65
C ALA A 93 -11.24 -15.52 16.70
N ASP A 94 -11.92 -16.16 15.73
CA ASP A 94 -11.27 -17.00 14.71
C ASP A 94 -10.38 -16.14 13.81
N PHE A 95 -10.85 -14.94 13.44
CA PHE A 95 -10.07 -14.00 12.64
C PHE A 95 -8.84 -13.47 13.39
N ALA A 96 -8.99 -13.14 14.67
CA ALA A 96 -7.87 -12.77 15.53
C ALA A 96 -6.85 -13.91 15.69
N GLN A 97 -7.33 -15.15 15.85
CA GLN A 97 -6.47 -16.32 15.98
C GLN A 97 -5.63 -16.56 14.71
N ILE A 98 -6.25 -16.54 13.52
CA ILE A 98 -5.49 -16.74 12.27
C ILE A 98 -4.52 -15.58 12.00
N SER A 99 -4.86 -14.35 12.40
CA SER A 99 -3.97 -13.19 12.29
C SER A 99 -2.74 -13.34 13.18
N GLN A 100 -2.92 -13.84 14.41
CA GLN A 100 -1.80 -14.17 15.30
C GLN A 100 -0.97 -15.35 14.78
N GLU A 101 -1.61 -16.38 14.22
CA GLU A 101 -0.91 -17.50 13.57
C GLU A 101 -0.03 -16.99 12.41
N LEU A 102 -0.57 -16.11 11.56
CA LEU A 102 0.16 -15.51 10.44
C LEU A 102 1.38 -14.71 10.93
N GLN A 103 1.22 -13.87 11.96
CA GLN A 103 2.33 -13.15 12.56
C GLN A 103 3.41 -14.09 13.08
N ASN A 104 3.01 -15.11 13.85
CA ASN A 104 3.95 -16.07 14.43
C ASN A 104 4.73 -16.84 13.35
N ARG A 105 4.09 -17.16 12.23
CA ARG A 105 4.74 -17.85 11.10
C ARG A 105 5.73 -16.94 10.37
N ILE A 106 5.40 -15.67 10.15
CA ILE A 106 6.33 -14.68 9.60
C ILE A 106 7.55 -14.51 10.51
N ASP A 107 7.32 -14.35 11.81
CA ASP A 107 8.39 -14.20 12.80
C ASP A 107 9.28 -15.45 12.86
N THR A 108 8.69 -16.65 12.91
CA THR A 108 9.43 -17.91 12.92
C THR A 108 10.29 -18.08 11.67
N TRP A 109 9.75 -17.73 10.50
CA TRP A 109 10.48 -17.81 9.24
C TRP A 109 11.66 -16.83 9.18
N LEU A 110 11.44 -15.58 9.61
CA LEU A 110 12.48 -14.54 9.66
C LEU A 110 13.45 -14.69 10.84
N ASP A 111 13.12 -15.50 11.85
CA ASP A 111 14.02 -15.88 12.95
C ASP A 111 14.82 -17.17 12.65
N SER A 112 14.68 -17.73 11.44
CA SER A 112 15.41 -18.93 11.04
C SER A 112 16.93 -18.76 11.18
N GLY A 113 17.61 -19.85 11.53
CA GLY A 113 19.08 -19.85 11.69
C GLY A 113 19.80 -19.40 10.42
N GLU A 114 19.21 -19.66 9.25
CA GLU A 114 19.71 -19.26 7.93
C GLU A 114 19.67 -17.75 7.68
N PHE A 115 18.70 -17.03 8.28
CA PHE A 115 18.57 -15.57 8.15
C PHE A 115 19.30 -14.79 9.26
N SER A 116 19.62 -15.47 10.37
CA SER A 116 20.32 -14.90 11.52
C SER A 116 21.55 -14.03 11.18
N PRO A 117 22.40 -14.36 10.17
CA PRO A 117 23.54 -13.52 9.80
C PRO A 117 23.14 -12.07 9.42
N ILE A 118 22.07 -11.87 8.65
CA ILE A 118 21.56 -10.53 8.32
C ILE A 118 20.92 -9.91 9.56
N TYR A 119 20.05 -10.63 10.26
CA TYR A 119 19.30 -10.09 11.40
C TYR A 119 20.22 -9.55 12.51
N ARG A 120 21.30 -10.27 12.85
CA ARG A 120 22.30 -9.80 13.83
C ARG A 120 23.01 -8.51 13.40
N GLN A 121 23.26 -8.34 12.11
CA GLN A 121 23.89 -7.11 11.61
C GLN A 121 22.91 -5.94 11.64
N LEU A 122 21.64 -6.16 11.31
CA LEU A 122 20.60 -5.15 11.47
C LEU A 122 20.52 -4.70 12.94
N GLN A 123 20.46 -5.64 13.88
CA GLN A 123 20.43 -5.34 15.32
C GLN A 123 21.65 -4.57 15.82
N ARG A 124 22.83 -4.85 15.27
CA ARG A 124 24.08 -4.21 15.67
C ARG A 124 24.26 -2.81 15.09
N LEU A 125 23.73 -2.56 13.90
CA LEU A 125 24.07 -1.38 13.10
C LEU A 125 22.95 -0.34 12.99
N LEU A 126 21.71 -0.75 13.23
CA LEU A 126 20.56 0.16 13.23
C LEU A 126 20.35 0.75 14.61
N ASP A 127 19.94 2.01 14.65
CA ASP A 127 19.54 2.70 15.88
C ASP A 127 18.01 2.64 15.99
N PRO A 128 17.44 2.00 17.03
CA PRO A 128 16.00 1.95 17.26
C PRO A 128 15.31 3.31 17.36
N ASN A 129 16.05 4.39 17.63
CA ASN A 129 15.55 5.74 17.77
C ASN A 129 15.69 6.60 16.49
N GLN A 130 16.24 6.03 15.41
CA GLN A 130 16.37 6.72 14.13
C GLN A 130 15.33 6.24 13.13
N GLU A 131 14.98 7.14 12.21
CA GLU A 131 14.15 6.78 11.07
C GLU A 131 14.84 5.78 10.17
N ILE A 132 14.17 4.67 9.89
CA ILE A 132 14.69 3.58 9.07
C ILE A 132 13.73 3.35 7.89
N ARG A 133 14.24 3.56 6.68
CA ARG A 133 13.58 3.11 5.46
C ARG A 133 13.90 1.64 5.25
N PHE A 134 12.92 0.74 5.26
CA PHE A 134 13.14 -0.68 5.02
C PHE A 134 12.51 -1.10 3.69
N ILE A 135 13.33 -1.37 2.67
CA ILE A 135 12.87 -1.75 1.33
C ILE A 135 13.03 -3.24 1.16
N ILE A 136 11.95 -3.96 0.83
CA ILE A 136 12.01 -5.38 0.44
C ILE A 136 11.92 -5.45 -1.08
N GLN A 137 12.93 -6.04 -1.71
CA GLN A 137 12.96 -6.26 -3.15
C GLN A 137 12.58 -7.71 -3.49
N THR A 138 11.54 -7.87 -4.30
CA THR A 138 11.05 -9.19 -4.74
C THR A 138 10.22 -9.08 -6.02
N GLU A 139 10.32 -10.10 -6.87
CA GLU A 139 9.36 -10.33 -7.99
C GLU A 139 8.26 -11.34 -7.63
N ASP A 140 8.33 -11.96 -6.47
CA ASP A 140 7.34 -12.95 -6.06
C ASP A 140 6.03 -12.28 -5.60
N ASN A 141 4.93 -12.67 -6.25
CA ASN A 141 3.61 -12.11 -5.97
C ASN A 141 3.07 -12.48 -4.59
N GLN A 142 3.42 -13.65 -4.05
CA GLN A 142 2.96 -14.05 -2.71
C GLN A 142 3.66 -13.21 -1.64
N LEU A 143 4.96 -12.96 -1.79
CA LEU A 143 5.73 -12.10 -0.91
C LEU A 143 5.23 -10.65 -0.92
N ARG A 144 4.81 -10.11 -2.07
CA ARG A 144 4.21 -8.76 -2.14
C ARG A 144 2.90 -8.65 -1.34
N LYS A 145 2.21 -9.77 -1.13
CA LYS A 145 0.98 -9.85 -0.33
C LYS A 145 1.23 -9.99 1.17
N LEU A 146 2.43 -10.37 1.59
CA LEU A 146 2.69 -10.56 3.01
C LEU A 146 2.61 -9.23 3.79
N PRO A 147 2.02 -9.24 4.99
CA PRO A 147 1.96 -8.09 5.88
C PRO A 147 3.30 -7.83 6.57
N TRP A 148 4.35 -7.48 5.82
CA TRP A 148 5.70 -7.31 6.36
C TRP A 148 5.81 -6.41 7.60
N TYR A 149 4.92 -5.42 7.74
CA TYR A 149 4.88 -4.53 8.91
C TYR A 149 4.58 -5.25 10.24
N ILE A 150 4.03 -6.47 10.23
CA ILE A 150 3.77 -7.25 11.45
C ILE A 150 4.99 -8.04 11.95
N TRP A 151 6.06 -8.10 11.15
CA TRP A 151 7.32 -8.70 11.57
C TRP A 151 7.83 -8.01 12.84
N ARG A 152 8.26 -8.81 13.83
CA ARG A 152 8.74 -8.36 15.14
C ARG A 152 9.76 -7.21 15.05
N PHE A 153 10.60 -7.18 14.02
CA PHE A 153 11.53 -6.08 13.77
C PHE A 153 10.84 -4.70 13.83
N PHE A 154 9.68 -4.52 13.20
CA PHE A 154 8.99 -3.22 13.16
C PHE A 154 8.31 -2.83 14.48
N ARG A 155 8.23 -3.77 15.44
CA ARG A 155 7.82 -3.47 16.82
C ARG A 155 8.98 -2.90 17.63
N ASP A 156 10.18 -3.45 17.42
CA ASP A 156 11.40 -3.04 18.11
C ASP A 156 11.95 -1.72 17.55
N TYR A 157 11.82 -1.51 16.24
CA TYR A 157 12.23 -0.30 15.52
C TYR A 157 11.01 0.57 15.18
N ARG A 158 10.54 1.37 16.15
CA ARG A 158 9.28 2.13 16.03
C ARG A 158 9.29 3.27 15.01
N PHE A 159 10.45 3.63 14.50
CA PHE A 159 10.63 4.62 13.43
C PHE A 159 11.01 3.97 12.10
N ALA A 160 10.88 2.64 11.98
CA ALA A 160 11.04 1.91 10.73
C ALA A 160 9.70 1.69 10.04
N GLU A 161 9.63 1.91 8.73
CA GLU A 161 8.50 1.49 7.90
C GLU A 161 9.01 0.67 6.70
N VAL A 162 8.17 -0.27 6.27
CA VAL A 162 8.46 -1.17 5.16
C VAL A 162 7.83 -0.69 3.87
N SER A 163 8.59 -0.75 2.77
CA SER A 163 8.11 -0.54 1.41
C SER A 163 8.56 -1.69 0.50
N LEU A 164 7.80 -1.94 -0.57
CA LEU A 164 8.13 -2.94 -1.58
C LEU A 164 8.78 -2.27 -2.79
N SER A 165 9.70 -2.99 -3.44
CA SER A 165 10.34 -2.57 -4.69
C SER A 165 10.50 -3.78 -5.62
N PRO A 166 10.46 -3.58 -6.95
CA PRO A 166 10.96 -4.58 -7.89
C PRO A 166 12.46 -4.85 -7.67
N LEU A 167 12.97 -5.95 -8.20
CA LEU A 167 14.40 -6.28 -8.18
C LEU A 167 15.21 -5.32 -9.05
N ASN A 168 14.64 -4.93 -10.19
CA ASN A 168 15.21 -3.93 -11.08
C ASN A 168 14.60 -2.57 -10.73
N PHE A 169 15.41 -1.66 -10.22
CA PHE A 169 14.99 -0.31 -9.90
C PHE A 169 16.06 0.68 -10.31
N GLU A 170 15.67 1.70 -11.07
CA GLU A 170 16.52 2.82 -11.42
C GLU A 170 16.16 4.02 -10.54
N PRO A 171 17.13 4.59 -9.79
CA PRO A 171 16.87 5.80 -9.03
C PRO A 171 16.58 6.97 -9.96
N THR A 172 15.35 7.49 -9.92
CA THR A 172 15.02 8.71 -10.65
C THR A 172 15.65 9.91 -9.95
N THR A 173 16.66 10.53 -10.57
CA THR A 173 17.19 11.84 -10.13
C THR A 173 16.18 12.91 -10.51
N THR A 174 15.17 13.14 -9.68
CA THR A 174 14.25 14.26 -9.89
C THR A 174 14.86 15.53 -9.33
N THR A 175 15.08 16.53 -10.19
CA THR A 175 15.43 17.88 -9.74
C THR A 175 14.31 18.40 -8.86
N LYS A 176 14.64 18.86 -7.64
CA LYS A 176 13.69 19.61 -6.80
C LYS A 176 13.23 20.84 -7.58
N ASN A 177 12.00 20.80 -8.08
CA ASN A 177 11.30 22.05 -8.35
C ASN A 177 11.08 22.69 -6.98
N SER A 178 11.64 23.88 -6.81
CA SER A 178 11.49 24.72 -5.63
C SER A 178 10.14 25.44 -5.66
N ALA A 179 9.09 24.76 -6.13
CA ALA A 179 7.75 25.31 -6.15
C ALA A 179 7.32 25.57 -4.70
N GLU A 180 6.75 26.75 -4.46
CA GLU A 180 6.24 27.15 -3.13
C GLU A 180 5.00 26.35 -2.72
N GLN A 181 4.32 25.72 -3.69
CA GLN A 181 3.05 24.99 -3.51
C GLN A 181 3.11 23.63 -4.23
N VAL A 182 2.60 22.57 -3.59
CA VAL A 182 2.52 21.21 -4.15
C VAL A 182 1.33 21.11 -5.11
N ARG A 183 1.54 20.75 -6.38
CA ARG A 183 0.44 20.53 -7.33
C ARG A 183 -0.04 19.09 -7.27
N ILE A 184 -1.34 18.93 -7.10
CA ILE A 184 -2.03 17.65 -6.98
C ILE A 184 -3.03 17.50 -8.13
N LEU A 185 -2.87 16.45 -8.93
CA LEU A 185 -3.91 15.99 -9.85
C LEU A 185 -4.76 14.93 -9.15
N ALA A 186 -6.02 15.23 -8.88
CA ALA A 186 -6.97 14.33 -8.23
C ALA A 186 -8.01 13.84 -9.22
N ILE A 187 -7.97 12.54 -9.55
CA ILE A 187 -8.94 11.85 -10.39
C ILE A 187 -9.96 11.18 -9.46
N LEU A 188 -11.19 11.68 -9.48
CA LEU A 188 -12.32 11.10 -8.76
C LEU A 188 -13.14 10.29 -9.77
N GLY A 189 -12.99 8.97 -9.72
CA GLY A 189 -13.56 8.02 -10.66
C GLY A 189 -15.01 7.65 -10.37
N ASP A 190 -15.41 6.45 -10.83
CA ASP A 190 -16.75 5.90 -10.54
C ASP A 190 -17.02 5.89 -9.04
N SER A 191 -18.05 6.64 -8.65
CA SER A 191 -18.46 6.89 -7.27
C SER A 191 -19.53 5.92 -6.77
N THR A 192 -19.94 4.93 -7.58
CA THR A 192 -21.05 4.03 -7.27
C THR A 192 -20.86 3.30 -5.93
N GLY A 193 -21.59 3.72 -4.89
CA GLY A 193 -21.56 3.08 -3.57
C GLY A 193 -20.38 3.47 -2.66
N ILE A 194 -19.59 4.49 -3.02
CA ILE A 194 -18.47 5.03 -2.23
C ILE A 194 -18.61 6.56 -2.07
N ASP A 195 -18.01 7.15 -1.05
CA ASP A 195 -18.05 8.60 -0.78
C ASP A 195 -16.76 9.30 -1.20
N ILE A 196 -16.59 9.51 -2.50
CA ILE A 196 -15.43 10.26 -3.04
C ILE A 196 -15.42 11.74 -2.63
N GLU A 197 -16.53 12.29 -2.12
CA GLU A 197 -16.58 13.68 -1.66
C GLU A 197 -15.85 13.84 -0.31
N ALA A 198 -15.84 12.80 0.52
CA ALA A 198 -14.99 12.78 1.72
C ALA A 198 -13.50 12.90 1.34
N ASP A 199 -13.03 12.16 0.34
CA ASP A 199 -11.67 12.26 -0.18
C ASP A 199 -11.39 13.65 -0.75
N ARG A 200 -12.34 14.21 -1.52
CA ARG A 200 -12.25 15.55 -2.09
C ARG A 200 -12.01 16.61 -1.00
N ARG A 201 -12.77 16.57 0.09
CA ARG A 201 -12.63 17.52 1.21
C ARG A 201 -11.25 17.42 1.86
N LEU A 202 -10.73 16.21 2.06
CA LEU A 202 -9.41 16.00 2.64
C LEU A 202 -8.29 16.64 1.82
N LEU A 203 -8.42 16.64 0.48
CA LEU A 203 -7.45 17.26 -0.43
C LEU A 203 -7.60 18.78 -0.52
N VAL A 204 -8.83 19.31 -0.40
CA VAL A 204 -9.08 20.77 -0.35
C VAL A 204 -8.50 21.39 0.92
N ASP A 205 -8.54 20.66 2.03
CA ASP A 205 -8.07 21.16 3.34
C ASP A 205 -6.53 21.12 3.50
N LEU A 206 -5.79 20.67 2.48
CA LEU A 206 -4.33 20.61 2.53
C LEU A 206 -3.69 22.01 2.49
N PRO A 207 -2.84 22.37 3.45
CA PRO A 207 -2.06 23.60 3.37
C PRO A 207 -1.02 23.50 2.25
N ASP A 208 -0.71 24.62 1.61
CA ASP A 208 0.35 24.75 0.62
C ASP A 208 0.24 23.74 -0.55
N ALA A 209 -0.99 23.37 -0.92
CA ALA A 209 -1.29 22.49 -2.04
C ALA A 209 -2.27 23.15 -3.03
N GLU A 210 -2.03 22.99 -4.33
CA GLU A 210 -2.96 23.33 -5.41
C GLU A 210 -3.54 22.02 -5.95
N THR A 211 -4.82 21.77 -5.69
CA THR A 211 -5.48 20.54 -6.18
C THR A 211 -6.39 20.82 -7.36
N VAL A 212 -6.13 20.14 -8.48
CA VAL A 212 -7.01 20.10 -9.65
C VAL A 212 -7.80 18.80 -9.63
N PHE A 213 -9.13 18.92 -9.61
CA PHE A 213 -10.05 17.78 -9.56
C PHE A 213 -10.59 17.46 -10.95
N LEU A 214 -10.48 16.20 -11.35
CA LEU A 214 -11.20 15.60 -12.46
C LEU A 214 -12.27 14.68 -11.90
N VAL A 215 -13.54 15.07 -12.03
CA VAL A 215 -14.69 14.32 -11.49
C VAL A 215 -15.36 13.55 -12.61
N GLU A 216 -15.35 12.23 -12.50
CA GLU A 216 -15.82 11.28 -13.51
C GLU A 216 -15.37 11.65 -14.94
N PRO A 217 -14.07 11.95 -15.17
CA PRO A 217 -13.61 12.50 -16.43
C PRO A 217 -13.72 11.53 -17.60
N GLN A 218 -13.71 12.07 -18.80
CA GLN A 218 -13.43 11.30 -20.00
C GLN A 218 -11.94 10.95 -20.08
N ARG A 219 -11.62 9.85 -20.76
CA ARG A 219 -10.25 9.41 -21.02
C ARG A 219 -9.33 10.52 -21.56
N ARG A 220 -9.87 11.36 -22.45
CA ARG A 220 -9.12 12.45 -23.07
C ARG A 220 -8.68 13.49 -22.05
N GLU A 221 -9.55 13.85 -21.11
CA GLU A 221 -9.27 14.85 -20.07
C GLU A 221 -8.17 14.35 -19.12
N VAL A 222 -8.24 13.08 -18.71
CA VAL A 222 -7.18 12.44 -17.91
C VAL A 222 -5.83 12.53 -18.62
N SER A 223 -5.80 12.18 -19.91
CA SER A 223 -4.55 12.25 -20.67
C SER A 223 -4.06 13.69 -20.79
N GLU A 224 -4.90 14.63 -21.20
CA GLU A 224 -4.51 16.05 -21.39
C GLU A 224 -3.93 16.66 -20.11
N GLN A 225 -4.50 16.34 -18.95
CA GLN A 225 -4.02 16.84 -17.65
C GLN A 225 -2.68 16.22 -17.25
N LEU A 226 -2.46 14.93 -17.50
CA LEU A 226 -1.15 14.30 -17.27
C LEU A 226 -0.04 14.91 -18.16
N TRP A 227 -0.41 15.51 -19.31
CA TRP A 227 0.49 16.25 -20.20
C TRP A 227 0.63 17.75 -19.84
N ASP A 228 0.13 18.21 -18.69
CA ASP A 228 0.28 19.60 -18.24
C ASP A 228 1.77 19.99 -18.14
N LYS A 229 2.13 21.11 -18.77
CA LYS A 229 3.50 21.65 -18.81
C LYS A 229 4.02 22.08 -17.45
N LEU A 230 3.11 22.45 -16.54
CA LEU A 230 3.46 22.82 -15.18
C LEU A 230 3.82 21.58 -14.34
N GLY A 231 3.46 20.37 -14.77
CA GLY A 231 3.77 19.13 -14.07
C GLY A 231 2.94 18.92 -12.80
N TRP A 232 3.09 17.75 -12.18
CA TRP A 232 2.39 17.40 -10.95
C TRP A 232 3.38 16.81 -9.97
N GLU A 233 3.27 17.11 -8.68
CA GLU A 233 4.07 16.42 -7.65
C GLU A 233 3.34 15.18 -7.11
N LEU A 234 2.00 15.23 -7.07
CA LEU A 234 1.14 14.16 -6.56
C LEU A 234 0.03 13.82 -7.56
N LEU A 235 -0.14 12.53 -7.83
CA LEU A 235 -1.31 11.97 -8.50
C LEU A 235 -2.17 11.23 -7.48
N PHE A 236 -3.43 11.61 -7.36
CA PHE A 236 -4.40 10.97 -6.49
C PHE A 236 -5.52 10.34 -7.33
N PHE A 237 -5.88 9.10 -7.01
CA PHE A 237 -7.05 8.43 -7.56
C PHE A 237 -7.93 7.90 -6.43
N ALA A 238 -9.21 8.23 -6.48
CA ALA A 238 -10.26 7.61 -5.65
C ALA A 238 -11.39 7.14 -6.57
N GLY A 239 -11.84 5.90 -6.37
CA GLY A 239 -12.80 5.27 -7.27
C GLY A 239 -12.67 3.75 -7.23
N HIS A 240 -13.51 3.07 -8.01
CA HIS A 240 -13.38 1.63 -8.19
C HIS A 240 -12.09 1.27 -8.93
N SER A 241 -11.50 0.15 -8.54
CA SER A 241 -10.44 -0.52 -9.28
C SER A 241 -10.67 -2.03 -9.31
N SER A 242 -10.11 -2.70 -10.31
CA SER A 242 -10.15 -4.15 -10.40
C SER A 242 -8.87 -4.70 -11.01
N THR A 243 -8.41 -5.83 -10.50
CA THR A 243 -7.30 -6.58 -11.07
C THR A 243 -7.85 -7.76 -11.86
N GLN A 244 -7.37 -7.97 -13.08
CA GLN A 244 -7.72 -9.14 -13.89
C GLN A 244 -7.31 -10.44 -13.19
N ALA A 245 -7.96 -11.57 -13.53
CA ALA A 245 -7.72 -12.87 -12.89
C ALA A 245 -6.25 -13.33 -12.91
N SER A 246 -5.43 -12.88 -13.88
CA SER A 246 -4.00 -13.16 -13.91
C SER A 246 -3.20 -12.47 -12.80
N GLY A 247 -3.75 -11.43 -12.16
CA GLY A 247 -3.05 -10.57 -11.21
C GLY A 247 -2.13 -9.54 -11.86
N GLU A 248 -2.07 -9.48 -13.19
CA GLU A 248 -1.03 -8.71 -13.92
C GLU A 248 -1.50 -7.35 -14.41
N THR A 249 -2.82 -7.16 -14.55
CA THR A 249 -3.39 -5.92 -15.10
C THR A 249 -4.45 -5.37 -14.16
N GLY A 250 -4.22 -4.15 -13.67
CA GLY A 250 -5.21 -3.37 -12.95
C GLY A 250 -5.95 -2.40 -13.87
N HIS A 251 -7.22 -2.18 -13.57
CA HIS A 251 -8.10 -1.19 -14.18
C HIS A 251 -8.51 -0.18 -13.11
N ILE A 252 -8.49 1.10 -13.46
CA ILE A 252 -9.12 2.19 -12.71
C ILE A 252 -10.37 2.63 -13.45
N TYR A 253 -11.52 2.67 -12.78
CA TYR A 253 -12.78 3.14 -13.36
C TYR A 253 -12.84 4.65 -13.20
N ILE A 254 -12.52 5.37 -14.28
CA ILE A 254 -12.43 6.83 -14.25
C ILE A 254 -13.80 7.51 -14.29
N ASN A 255 -14.84 6.79 -14.68
CA ASN A 255 -16.24 7.18 -14.62
C ASN A 255 -17.10 5.89 -14.68
N PRO A 256 -18.44 5.96 -14.55
CA PRO A 256 -19.30 4.77 -14.52
C PRO A 256 -19.27 3.91 -15.80
N THR A 257 -18.76 4.44 -16.91
CA THR A 257 -18.77 3.78 -18.23
C THR A 257 -17.38 3.39 -18.74
N ASP A 258 -16.33 4.09 -18.31
CA ASP A 258 -14.98 3.94 -18.83
C ASP A 258 -14.00 3.49 -17.73
N SER A 259 -13.08 2.62 -18.13
CA SER A 259 -11.93 2.24 -17.32
C SER A 259 -10.63 2.41 -18.11
N LEU A 260 -9.54 2.62 -17.38
CA LEU A 260 -8.19 2.71 -17.92
C LEU A 260 -7.26 1.74 -17.22
N THR A 261 -6.36 1.16 -17.99
CA THR A 261 -5.18 0.45 -17.48
C THR A 261 -4.00 1.40 -17.35
N ILE A 262 -3.06 1.07 -16.47
CA ILE A 262 -1.81 1.83 -16.35
C ILE A 262 -1.02 1.83 -17.66
N SER A 263 -1.03 0.71 -18.40
CA SER A 263 -0.42 0.60 -19.72
C SER A 263 -1.00 1.60 -20.74
N GLN A 264 -2.30 1.90 -20.67
CA GLN A 264 -2.94 2.90 -21.52
C GLN A 264 -2.53 4.34 -21.17
N LEU A 265 -2.08 4.57 -19.94
CA LEU A 265 -1.60 5.87 -19.45
C LEU A 265 -0.07 5.99 -19.49
N ARG A 266 0.66 4.94 -19.87
CA ARG A 266 2.13 4.84 -19.81
C ARG A 266 2.85 6.12 -20.26
N ASN A 267 2.58 6.59 -21.49
CA ASN A 267 3.28 7.75 -22.03
C ASN A 267 2.96 9.05 -21.27
N ALA A 268 1.69 9.24 -20.90
CA ALA A 268 1.27 10.43 -20.17
C ALA A 268 1.84 10.43 -18.74
N LEU A 269 1.88 9.27 -18.08
CA LEU A 269 2.51 9.11 -16.77
C LEU A 269 4.04 9.28 -16.85
N SER A 270 4.70 8.74 -17.87
CA SER A 270 6.15 8.96 -18.09
C SER A 270 6.47 10.44 -18.21
N GLU A 271 5.69 11.19 -19.00
CA GLU A 271 5.86 12.64 -19.10
C GLU A 271 5.61 13.34 -17.75
N ALA A 272 4.56 12.97 -17.02
CA ALA A 272 4.29 13.53 -15.69
C ALA A 272 5.44 13.27 -14.70
N ILE A 273 6.06 12.08 -14.75
CA ILE A 273 7.23 11.71 -13.93
C ILE A 273 8.44 12.55 -14.28
N GLU A 274 8.74 12.70 -15.57
CA GLU A 274 9.83 13.58 -16.04
C GLU A 274 9.63 15.03 -15.59
N ARG A 275 8.37 15.46 -15.46
CA ARG A 275 7.99 16.81 -15.01
C ARG A 275 7.84 16.97 -13.50
N GLY A 276 8.08 15.92 -12.71
CA GLY A 276 8.17 16.03 -11.26
C GLY A 276 7.20 15.16 -10.45
N LEU A 277 6.42 14.28 -11.08
CA LEU A 277 5.52 13.37 -10.36
C LEU A 277 6.33 12.41 -9.48
N ARG A 278 6.10 12.50 -8.17
CA ARG A 278 6.88 11.79 -7.14
C ARG A 278 6.05 10.82 -6.32
N LEU A 279 4.77 11.13 -6.14
CA LEU A 279 3.87 10.33 -5.34
C LEU A 279 2.59 10.04 -6.13
N ALA A 280 2.22 8.77 -6.21
CA ALA A 280 0.89 8.37 -6.65
C ALA A 280 0.16 7.64 -5.51
N ILE A 281 -1.09 8.02 -5.25
CA ILE A 281 -1.94 7.40 -4.24
C ILE A 281 -3.17 6.86 -4.94
N PHE A 282 -3.35 5.54 -4.91
CA PHE A 282 -4.54 4.86 -5.40
C PHE A 282 -5.38 4.43 -4.20
N ASN A 283 -6.31 5.29 -3.81
CA ASN A 283 -7.24 5.08 -2.71
C ASN A 283 -8.43 4.24 -3.21
N SER A 284 -8.17 2.99 -3.58
CA SER A 284 -9.14 2.08 -4.16
C SER A 284 -9.00 0.66 -3.60
N CYS A 285 -10.06 -0.14 -3.71
CA CYS A 285 -10.15 -1.44 -3.04
C CYS A 285 -9.21 -2.53 -3.61
N ASP A 286 -8.77 -2.44 -4.85
CA ASP A 286 -7.88 -3.44 -5.47
C ASP A 286 -6.64 -2.77 -6.06
N GLY A 287 -5.55 -2.75 -5.28
CA GLY A 287 -4.35 -1.98 -5.58
C GLY A 287 -3.15 -2.80 -6.05
N LEU A 288 -3.11 -4.11 -5.85
CA LEU A 288 -1.90 -4.90 -6.13
C LEU A 288 -1.60 -5.07 -7.62
N GLY A 289 -2.63 -5.27 -8.45
CA GLY A 289 -2.47 -5.30 -9.90
C GLY A 289 -1.98 -3.95 -10.45
N LEU A 290 -2.45 -2.85 -9.86
CA LEU A 290 -1.99 -1.50 -10.18
C LEU A 290 -0.54 -1.28 -9.77
N ALA A 291 -0.16 -1.64 -8.54
CA ALA A 291 1.19 -1.45 -8.03
C ALA A 291 2.26 -2.10 -8.91
N ARG A 292 2.01 -3.29 -9.47
CA ARG A 292 2.95 -3.93 -10.38
C ARG A 292 3.17 -3.09 -11.65
N GLN A 293 2.10 -2.63 -12.27
CA GLN A 293 2.21 -1.85 -13.50
C GLN A 293 2.79 -0.44 -13.25
N LEU A 294 2.52 0.13 -12.08
CA LEU A 294 3.07 1.41 -11.66
C LEU A 294 4.57 1.31 -11.31
N ALA A 295 5.02 0.16 -10.77
CA ALA A 295 6.43 -0.08 -10.50
C ALA A 295 7.27 -0.02 -11.78
N ASP A 296 6.76 -0.53 -12.91
CA ASP A 296 7.43 -0.44 -14.22
C ASP A 296 7.60 0.99 -14.74
N LEU A 297 6.80 1.95 -14.24
CA LEU A 297 6.89 3.36 -14.62
C LEU A 297 7.93 4.12 -13.80
N HIS A 298 8.52 3.51 -12.76
CA HIS A 298 9.51 4.13 -11.89
C HIS A 298 9.01 5.42 -11.19
N ILE A 299 7.72 5.46 -10.83
CA ILE A 299 7.21 6.49 -9.93
C ILE A 299 7.92 6.34 -8.58
N PRO A 300 8.54 7.40 -8.02
CA PRO A 300 9.37 7.28 -6.82
C PRO A 300 8.67 6.68 -5.61
N GLN A 301 7.41 7.02 -5.37
CA GLN A 301 6.57 6.45 -4.31
C GLN A 301 5.15 6.19 -4.82
N VAL A 302 4.61 5.04 -4.46
CA VAL A 302 3.23 4.66 -4.77
C VAL A 302 2.58 4.09 -3.51
N ILE A 303 1.40 4.58 -3.16
CA ILE A 303 0.54 4.00 -2.13
C ILE A 303 -0.62 3.29 -2.82
N VAL A 304 -0.81 2.02 -2.48
CA VAL A 304 -1.96 1.21 -2.89
C VAL A 304 -2.49 0.41 -1.71
N MET A 305 -3.74 -0.01 -1.78
CA MET A 305 -4.31 -0.96 -0.81
C MET A 305 -3.97 -2.39 -1.22
N ARG A 306 -3.47 -3.18 -0.26
CA ARG A 306 -3.01 -4.56 -0.50
C ARG A 306 -4.15 -5.55 -0.67
N GLU A 307 -5.17 -5.41 0.17
CA GLU A 307 -6.39 -6.21 0.16
C GLU A 307 -7.60 -5.24 0.07
N PRO A 308 -8.79 -5.72 -0.31
CA PRO A 308 -10.02 -4.91 -0.32
C PRO A 308 -10.27 -4.26 1.03
N VAL A 309 -10.24 -2.92 1.08
CA VAL A 309 -10.54 -2.16 2.29
C VAL A 309 -11.89 -1.45 2.16
N PRO A 310 -12.68 -1.34 3.24
CA PRO A 310 -13.86 -0.49 3.24
C PRO A 310 -13.50 0.97 2.96
N ASP A 311 -14.38 1.67 2.26
CA ASP A 311 -14.21 3.08 1.88
C ASP A 311 -13.84 3.98 3.09
N GLN A 312 -14.50 3.76 4.23
CA GLN A 312 -14.20 4.49 5.47
C GLN A 312 -12.78 4.25 5.99
N VAL A 313 -12.25 3.03 5.88
CA VAL A 313 -10.87 2.69 6.29
C VAL A 313 -9.87 3.40 5.37
N ALA A 314 -10.13 3.38 4.06
CA ALA A 314 -9.33 4.06 3.05
C ALA A 314 -9.27 5.59 3.29
N GLN A 315 -10.44 6.20 3.55
CA GLN A 315 -10.56 7.63 3.89
C GLN A 315 -9.86 7.99 5.21
N GLN A 316 -9.98 7.17 6.26
CA GLN A 316 -9.27 7.42 7.52
C GLN A 316 -7.75 7.32 7.32
N PHE A 317 -7.28 6.33 6.56
CA PHE A 317 -5.88 6.22 6.21
C PHE A 317 -5.41 7.48 5.48
N LEU A 318 -6.11 7.91 4.44
CA LEU A 318 -5.78 9.10 3.66
C LEU A 318 -5.71 10.34 4.54
N LYS A 319 -6.72 10.55 5.38
CA LYS A 319 -6.77 11.66 6.35
C LYS A 319 -5.55 11.69 7.26
N TYR A 320 -5.19 10.56 7.86
CA TYR A 320 -4.04 10.50 8.76
C TYR A 320 -2.73 10.66 7.99
N PHE A 321 -2.59 10.04 6.83
CA PHE A 321 -1.41 10.15 5.99
C PHE A 321 -1.15 11.60 5.58
N LEU A 322 -2.15 12.25 4.97
CA LEU A 322 -2.05 13.62 4.51
C LEU A 322 -1.70 14.59 5.64
N ARG A 323 -2.33 14.43 6.82
CA ARG A 323 -2.03 15.25 8.00
C ARG A 323 -0.57 15.10 8.44
N GLU A 324 -0.06 13.87 8.54
CA GLU A 324 1.31 13.63 8.99
C GLU A 324 2.33 14.07 7.93
N PHE A 325 2.04 13.83 6.65
CA PHE A 325 2.92 14.19 5.54
C PHE A 325 3.01 15.71 5.33
N ALA A 326 1.87 16.42 5.37
CA ALA A 326 1.84 17.89 5.31
C ALA A 326 2.52 18.55 6.53
N SER A 327 2.67 17.82 7.65
CA SER A 327 3.39 18.29 8.84
C SER A 327 4.91 18.08 8.76
N ASN A 328 5.48 17.99 7.55
CA ASN A 328 6.91 17.76 7.29
C ASN A 328 7.48 16.44 7.85
N ARG A 329 6.64 15.42 8.10
CA ARG A 329 7.18 14.07 8.35
C ARG A 329 7.64 13.44 7.05
N SER A 330 8.60 12.53 7.15
CA SER A 330 8.97 11.71 6.01
C SER A 330 7.80 10.85 5.54
N PHE A 331 7.82 10.48 4.26
CA PHE A 331 6.83 9.60 3.65
C PHE A 331 6.61 8.32 4.49
N ASP A 332 7.69 7.63 4.84
CA ASP A 332 7.68 6.37 5.56
C ASP A 332 7.07 6.50 6.95
N LEU A 333 7.41 7.56 7.69
CA LEU A 333 6.80 7.81 9.00
C LEU A 333 5.33 8.23 8.89
N ALA A 334 4.96 8.98 7.85
CA ALA A 334 3.56 9.36 7.60
C ALA A 334 2.70 8.13 7.29
N VAL A 335 3.18 7.22 6.43
CA VAL A 335 2.51 5.93 6.13
C VAL A 335 2.36 5.11 7.42
N ARG A 336 3.45 4.94 8.18
CA ARG A 336 3.41 4.20 9.45
C ARG A 336 2.37 4.77 10.41
N LYS A 337 2.38 6.09 10.62
CA LYS A 337 1.48 6.75 11.57
C LYS A 337 0.02 6.67 11.12
N ALA A 338 -0.23 6.76 9.82
CA ALA A 338 -1.55 6.56 9.25
C ALA A 338 -2.05 5.14 9.54
N ARG A 339 -1.24 4.13 9.23
CA ARG A 339 -1.55 2.71 9.48
C ARG A 339 -1.77 2.41 10.97
N GLU A 340 -0.88 2.87 11.85
CA GLU A 340 -1.01 2.67 13.30
C GLU A 340 -2.28 3.33 13.87
N ARG A 341 -2.72 4.47 13.33
CA ARG A 341 -3.94 5.15 13.79
C ARG A 341 -5.23 4.44 13.39
N LEU A 342 -5.19 3.57 12.38
CA LEU A 342 -6.35 2.74 12.03
C LEU A 342 -6.72 1.76 13.14
N GLN A 343 -5.81 1.50 14.10
CA GLN A 343 -6.12 0.68 15.28
C GLN A 343 -7.36 1.18 16.04
N GLY A 344 -7.65 2.49 16.00
CA GLY A 344 -8.83 3.07 16.65
C GLY A 344 -10.17 2.62 16.07
N ILE A 345 -10.19 2.03 14.87
CA ILE A 345 -11.40 1.55 14.20
C ILE A 345 -11.41 0.02 14.02
N GLU A 346 -10.42 -0.70 14.54
CA GLU A 346 -10.31 -2.18 14.41
C GLU A 346 -11.49 -2.93 15.02
N GLY A 347 -12.19 -2.36 16.02
CA GLY A 347 -13.43 -2.95 16.53
C GLY A 347 -14.53 -3.04 15.47
N GLU A 348 -14.64 -2.02 14.62
CA GLU A 348 -15.63 -1.93 13.54
C GLU A 348 -15.09 -2.49 12.21
N PHE A 349 -13.77 -2.51 12.02
CA PHE A 349 -13.06 -2.96 10.82
C PHE A 349 -11.75 -3.68 11.18
N PRO A 350 -11.78 -5.01 11.46
CA PRO A 350 -10.70 -5.73 12.12
C PRO A 350 -9.56 -6.15 11.19
#